data_AF-A0A397UUZ1-F1
#
_entry.id   AF-A0A397UUZ1-F1
#
_cell.length_a   1.000
_cell.length_b   1.000
_cell.length_c   1.000
_cell.angle_alpha   90.00
_cell.angle_beta   90.00
_cell.angle_gamma   90.00
#
_symmetry.space_group_name_H-M   'P 1'
#
loop_
_entity.id
_entity.type
_entity.pdbx_description
1 polymer ?
#
loop_
_entity_poly.entity_id
_entity_poly.type
_entity_poly.pdbx_seq_one_letter_code
_entity_poly.pdbx_strand_id
1 'polypeptide(L)'
;MIRNEYLLDIQLEPKDENKHLQEMQVDINLAEKVDNKVMIAYQSVDNYIQPFTPLFNIITEIVGKMITIYEAAECSKKICSALLFRAEIAQTCIKNLQRKHHTNVKNFQNQEYYLTWVKFTNILKNIMIFSEEIAQLSWFRKYTNVNMVVDTFYANIVEFEDTCYDLDLTVVIYTKQREKEAQDIAYDIWILKKVNLIFFVTILLLYIIFDFNINNS
;
A
#
# COMPACT_ATOMS: atom_id res chain seq x y z
N MET A 1 24.08 85.87 -31.91
CA MET A 1 23.22 84.83 -32.51
C MET A 1 23.81 83.49 -32.10
N ILE A 2 23.11 82.72 -31.26
CA ILE A 2 23.61 81.52 -30.55
C ILE A 2 23.05 80.24 -31.23
N ARG A 3 23.89 79.19 -31.33
CA ARG A 3 23.63 77.73 -31.51
C ARG A 3 22.80 77.27 -32.72
N ASN A 4 22.83 76.04 -33.22
CA ASN A 4 23.47 74.71 -32.99
C ASN A 4 23.30 74.00 -34.38
N GLU A 5 23.89 72.88 -34.79
CA GLU A 5 24.32 71.68 -34.09
C GLU A 5 25.16 70.85 -35.07
N TYR A 6 26.15 70.14 -34.54
CA TYR A 6 26.89 69.09 -35.22
C TYR A 6 25.96 67.89 -35.44
N LEU A 7 25.65 67.54 -36.68
CA LEU A 7 25.17 66.19 -37.01
C LEU A 7 26.40 65.31 -37.29
N LEU A 8 26.74 64.50 -36.29
CA LEU A 8 27.62 63.36 -36.44
C LEU A 8 26.78 62.25 -37.07
N ASP A 9 27.06 61.91 -38.34
CA ASP A 9 26.45 60.75 -39.00
C ASP A 9 26.92 59.48 -38.29
N ILE A 10 26.12 59.01 -37.34
CA ILE A 10 26.24 57.64 -36.84
C ILE A 10 25.69 56.76 -37.97
N GLN A 11 26.59 56.22 -38.80
CA GLN A 11 26.28 55.06 -39.62
C GLN A 11 25.98 53.90 -38.66
N LEU A 12 24.70 53.71 -38.36
CA LEU A 12 24.21 52.45 -37.79
C LEU A 12 24.53 51.37 -38.82
N GLU A 13 25.47 50.47 -38.50
CA GLU A 13 25.61 49.23 -39.26
C GLU A 13 24.22 48.57 -39.36
N PRO A 14 23.78 48.14 -40.56
CA PRO A 14 22.51 47.46 -40.68
C PRO A 14 22.57 46.22 -39.80
N LYS A 15 21.82 46.24 -38.70
CA LYS A 15 21.63 45.09 -37.83
C LYS A 15 21.08 43.99 -38.74
N ASP A 16 21.87 42.95 -39.00
CA ASP A 16 21.52 41.85 -39.90
C ASP A 16 20.33 41.08 -39.30
N GLU A 17 19.15 41.61 -39.59
CA GLU A 17 17.86 41.16 -39.10
C GLU A 17 17.62 39.70 -39.53
N ASN A 18 18.22 39.29 -40.66
CA ASN A 18 18.16 37.93 -41.17
C ASN A 18 18.96 36.96 -40.30
N LYS A 19 20.13 37.36 -39.79
CA LYS A 19 20.92 36.57 -38.84
C LYS A 19 20.16 36.34 -37.52
N HIS A 20 19.51 37.37 -36.98
CA HIS A 20 18.75 37.25 -35.73
C HIS A 20 17.49 36.37 -35.90
N LEU A 21 16.83 36.43 -37.06
CA LEU A 21 15.71 35.55 -37.39
C LEU A 21 16.15 34.09 -37.54
N GLN A 22 17.34 33.83 -38.08
CA GLN A 22 17.91 32.49 -38.19
C GLN A 22 18.28 31.92 -36.82
N GLU A 23 18.91 32.70 -35.96
CA GLU A 23 19.23 32.29 -34.58
C GLU A 23 17.96 31.96 -33.78
N MET A 24 16.92 32.79 -33.88
CA MET A 24 15.63 32.55 -33.23
C MET A 24 14.92 31.29 -33.75
N GLN A 25 14.98 31.00 -35.06
CA GLN A 25 14.41 29.78 -35.63
C GLN A 25 15.17 28.52 -35.17
N VAL A 26 16.49 28.61 -34.99
CA VAL A 26 17.30 27.53 -34.44
C VAL A 26 16.89 27.23 -33.00
N ASP A 27 16.67 28.24 -32.18
CA ASP A 27 16.24 28.09 -30.78
C ASP A 27 14.85 27.45 -30.67
N ILE A 28 13.90 27.85 -31.54
CA ILE A 28 12.56 27.26 -31.60
C ILE A 28 12.63 25.77 -31.98
N ASN A 29 13.40 25.44 -33.02
CA ASN A 29 13.57 24.04 -33.46
C ASN A 29 14.26 23.18 -32.38
N LEU A 30 15.19 23.76 -31.63
CA LEU A 30 15.83 23.11 -30.48
C LEU A 30 14.83 22.85 -29.35
N ALA A 31 13.99 23.82 -29.01
CA ALA A 31 12.96 23.68 -27.99
C ALA A 31 11.93 22.59 -28.35
N GLU A 32 11.41 22.61 -29.58
CA GLU A 32 10.46 21.58 -30.06
C GLU A 32 11.06 20.18 -30.06
N LYS A 33 12.35 20.05 -30.42
CA LYS A 33 13.06 18.76 -30.39
C LYS A 33 13.27 18.26 -28.96
N VAL A 34 13.55 19.15 -28.01
CA VAL A 34 13.67 18.82 -26.59
C VAL A 34 12.31 18.35 -26.05
N ASP A 35 11.24 19.09 -26.31
CA ASP A 35 9.89 18.76 -25.85
C ASP A 35 9.41 17.40 -26.39
N ASN A 36 9.64 17.12 -27.68
CA ASN A 36 9.30 15.82 -28.26
C ASN A 36 10.08 14.67 -27.63
N LYS A 37 11.38 14.85 -27.34
CA LYS A 37 12.20 13.83 -26.69
C LYS A 37 11.73 13.55 -25.26
N VAL A 38 11.35 14.61 -24.54
CA VAL A 38 10.81 14.53 -23.18
C VAL A 38 9.47 13.78 -23.18
N MET A 39 8.55 14.13 -24.10
CA MET A 39 7.25 13.46 -24.24
C MET A 39 7.39 11.96 -24.56
N ILE A 40 8.29 11.58 -25.49
CA ILE A 40 8.57 10.18 -25.83
C ILE A 40 9.13 9.42 -24.63
N ALA A 41 10.03 10.04 -23.85
CA ALA A 41 10.56 9.44 -22.64
C ALA A 41 9.44 9.19 -21.60
N TYR A 42 8.54 10.15 -21.39
CA TYR A 42 7.38 9.96 -20.51
C TYR A 42 6.46 8.84 -20.97
N GLN A 43 6.09 8.81 -22.26
CA GLN A 43 5.27 7.72 -22.82
C GLN A 43 5.92 6.35 -22.65
N SER A 44 7.26 6.27 -22.82
CA SER A 44 7.99 5.03 -22.59
C SER A 44 7.97 4.59 -21.12
N VAL A 45 7.97 5.53 -20.19
CA VAL A 45 7.96 5.28 -18.74
C VAL A 45 6.60 4.78 -18.26
N ASP A 46 5.51 5.40 -18.72
CA ASP A 46 4.14 4.97 -18.41
C ASP A 46 3.86 3.54 -18.90
N ASN A 47 4.48 3.13 -20.00
CA ASN A 47 4.38 1.76 -20.51
C ASN A 47 4.98 0.71 -19.55
N TYR A 48 5.97 1.06 -18.72
CA TYR A 48 6.58 0.10 -17.79
C TYR A 48 5.80 -0.09 -16.50
N ILE A 49 5.03 0.89 -16.05
CA ILE A 49 4.19 0.76 -14.85
C ILE A 49 2.84 0.09 -15.15
N GLN A 50 2.35 0.19 -16.38
CA GLN A 50 1.10 -0.42 -16.85
C GLN A 50 0.90 -1.88 -16.36
N PRO A 51 1.88 -2.80 -16.48
CA PRO A 51 1.76 -4.18 -16.01
C PRO A 51 1.54 -4.34 -14.50
N PHE A 52 1.95 -3.37 -13.68
CA PHE A 52 1.82 -3.40 -12.21
C PHE A 52 0.46 -2.86 -11.74
N THR A 53 -0.22 -2.06 -12.58
CA THR A 53 -1.52 -1.45 -12.25
C THR A 53 -2.56 -2.46 -11.73
N PRO A 54 -2.73 -3.66 -12.33
CA PRO A 54 -3.66 -4.67 -11.80
C PRO A 54 -3.32 -5.10 -10.36
N LEU A 55 -2.04 -5.26 -10.03
CA LEU A 55 -1.59 -5.63 -8.68
C LEU A 55 -1.93 -4.52 -7.67
N PHE A 56 -1.69 -3.26 -8.04
CA PHE A 56 -2.03 -2.11 -7.21
C PHE A 56 -3.52 -1.97 -6.95
N ASN A 57 -4.35 -2.26 -7.96
CA ASN A 57 -5.81 -2.26 -7.82
C ASN A 57 -6.27 -3.36 -6.86
N ILE A 58 -5.73 -4.58 -6.98
CA ILE A 58 -6.03 -5.68 -6.05
C ILE A 58 -5.69 -5.28 -4.62
N ILE A 59 -4.53 -4.67 -4.38
CA ILE A 59 -4.16 -4.20 -3.04
C ILE A 59 -5.13 -3.14 -2.52
N THR A 60 -5.58 -2.23 -3.39
CA THR A 60 -6.57 -1.22 -3.03
C THR A 60 -7.92 -1.84 -2.63
N GLU A 61 -8.36 -2.87 -3.37
CA GLU A 61 -9.56 -3.64 -3.02
C GLU A 61 -9.40 -4.40 -1.70
N ILE A 62 -8.22 -4.99 -1.45
CA ILE A 62 -7.89 -5.67 -0.18
C ILE A 62 -8.03 -4.69 0.98
N VAL A 63 -7.45 -3.49 0.88
CA VAL A 63 -7.56 -2.47 1.94
C VAL A 63 -9.03 -2.12 2.21
N GLY A 64 -9.82 -1.91 1.15
CA GLY A 64 -11.25 -1.63 1.27
C GLY A 64 -12.00 -2.75 2.02
N LYS A 65 -11.75 -4.01 1.68
CA LYS A 65 -12.34 -5.17 2.37
C LYS A 65 -11.90 -5.26 3.83
N MET A 66 -10.63 -4.99 4.11
CA MET A 66 -10.10 -5.01 5.48
C MET A 66 -10.72 -3.93 6.37
N ILE A 67 -11.05 -2.75 5.82
CA ILE A 67 -11.82 -1.73 6.54
C ILE A 67 -13.18 -2.29 6.96
N THR A 68 -13.92 -2.91 6.03
CA THR A 68 -15.22 -3.51 6.33
C THR A 68 -15.13 -4.63 7.36
N ILE A 69 -14.11 -5.49 7.27
CA ILE A 69 -13.84 -6.55 8.25
C ILE A 69 -13.58 -5.96 9.64
N TYR A 70 -12.74 -4.92 9.72
CA TYR A 70 -12.43 -4.25 10.98
C TYR A 70 -13.67 -3.58 11.60
N GLU A 71 -14.51 -2.95 10.80
CA GLU A 71 -15.75 -2.32 11.26
C GLU A 71 -16.75 -3.35 11.82
N ALA A 72 -16.84 -4.52 11.19
CA ALA A 72 -17.71 -5.62 11.60
C ALA A 72 -17.14 -6.50 12.73
N ALA A 73 -15.86 -6.39 13.07
CA ALA A 73 -15.21 -7.24 14.06
C ALA A 73 -15.72 -6.99 15.50
N GLU A 74 -16.21 -8.04 16.15
CA GLU A 74 -16.77 -7.95 17.52
C GLU A 74 -15.73 -8.24 18.61
N CYS A 75 -14.94 -9.33 18.47
CA CYS A 75 -14.04 -9.82 19.53
C CYS A 75 -12.54 -9.63 19.23
N SER A 76 -12.15 -9.48 17.97
CA SER A 76 -10.75 -9.43 17.50
C SER A 76 -10.39 -8.07 16.91
N LYS A 77 -11.06 -7.01 17.37
CA LYS A 77 -10.99 -5.68 16.75
C LYS A 77 -9.58 -5.09 16.80
N LYS A 78 -8.79 -5.42 17.82
CA LYS A 78 -7.41 -4.92 17.96
C LYS A 78 -6.46 -5.65 17.01
N ILE A 79 -6.59 -6.97 16.89
CA ILE A 79 -5.82 -7.75 15.91
C ILE A 79 -6.16 -7.28 14.49
N CYS A 80 -7.45 -7.14 14.15
CA CYS A 80 -7.88 -6.61 12.85
C CYS A 80 -7.36 -5.20 12.60
N SER A 81 -7.33 -4.33 13.62
CA SER A 81 -6.77 -2.97 13.51
C SER A 81 -5.28 -2.99 13.17
N ALA A 82 -4.49 -3.85 13.82
CA ALA A 82 -3.06 -3.96 13.57
C ALA A 82 -2.74 -4.49 12.15
N LEU A 83 -3.56 -5.41 11.64
CA LEU A 83 -3.45 -5.92 10.28
C LEU A 83 -3.87 -4.87 9.24
N LEU A 84 -4.97 -4.16 9.48
CA LEU A 84 -5.44 -3.07 8.63
C LEU A 84 -4.38 -1.97 8.51
N PHE A 85 -3.73 -1.59 9.62
CA PHE A 85 -2.66 -0.60 9.61
C PHE A 85 -1.54 -0.93 8.60
N ARG A 86 -1.18 -2.21 8.46
CA ARG A 86 -0.17 -2.65 7.48
C ARG A 86 -0.67 -2.57 6.05
N ALA A 87 -1.93 -2.92 5.79
CA ALA A 87 -2.55 -2.72 4.48
C ALA A 87 -2.60 -1.23 4.10
N GLU A 88 -2.88 -0.34 5.05
CA GLU A 88 -2.88 1.12 4.84
C GLU A 88 -1.47 1.67 4.54
N ILE A 89 -0.44 1.13 5.19
CA ILE A 89 0.96 1.41 4.85
C ILE A 89 1.23 1.00 3.39
N ALA A 90 0.86 -0.23 3.01
CA ALA A 90 1.04 -0.72 1.64
C ALA A 90 0.36 0.21 0.61
N GLN A 91 -0.89 0.62 0.89
CA GLN A 91 -1.63 1.56 0.05
C GLN A 91 -0.90 2.90 -0.08
N THR A 92 -0.33 3.40 1.01
CA THR A 92 0.43 4.65 1.02
C THR A 92 1.71 4.53 0.19
N CYS A 93 2.43 3.41 0.33
CA CYS A 93 3.60 3.09 -0.48
C CYS A 93 3.27 3.03 -1.97
N ILE A 94 2.18 2.36 -2.37
CA ILE A 94 1.71 2.31 -3.77
C ILE A 94 1.41 3.72 -4.30
N LYS A 95 0.65 4.53 -3.54
CA LYS A 95 0.33 5.91 -3.95
C LYS A 95 1.60 6.75 -4.12
N ASN A 96 2.59 6.57 -3.26
CA ASN A 96 3.89 7.25 -3.36
C ASN A 96 4.68 6.77 -4.58
N LEU A 97 4.69 5.46 -4.83
CA LEU A 97 5.39 4.84 -5.95
C LEU A 97 4.78 5.27 -7.29
N GLN A 98 3.46 5.26 -7.42
CA GLN A 98 2.75 5.75 -8.62
C GLN A 98 3.05 7.23 -8.89
N ARG A 99 3.10 8.07 -7.84
CA ARG A 99 3.47 9.49 -7.99
C ARG A 99 4.92 9.70 -8.43
N LYS A 100 5.84 8.82 -8.02
CA LYS A 100 7.27 8.90 -8.30
C LYS A 100 7.74 7.82 -9.28
N HIS A 101 6.86 7.31 -10.14
CA HIS A 101 7.17 6.12 -10.92
C HIS A 101 8.32 6.38 -11.92
N HIS A 102 8.45 7.61 -12.43
CA HIS A 102 9.55 8.04 -13.30
C HIS A 102 10.94 7.95 -12.65
N THR A 103 11.06 7.95 -11.32
CA THR A 103 12.34 7.72 -10.64
C THR A 103 12.65 6.23 -10.42
N ASN A 104 11.68 5.35 -10.70
CA ASN A 104 11.74 3.91 -10.41
C ASN A 104 11.69 3.03 -11.68
N VAL A 105 11.94 3.63 -12.86
CA VAL A 105 11.83 2.96 -14.17
C VAL A 105 12.65 1.67 -14.24
N LYS A 106 13.87 1.67 -13.69
CA LYS A 106 14.73 0.47 -13.66
C LYS A 106 14.08 -0.69 -12.92
N ASN A 107 13.34 -0.40 -11.85
CA ASN A 107 12.64 -1.44 -11.08
C ASN A 107 11.43 -1.97 -11.87
N PHE A 108 10.68 -1.10 -12.54
CA PHE A 108 9.54 -1.53 -13.38
C PHE A 108 9.94 -2.35 -14.62
N GLN A 109 11.19 -2.19 -15.08
CA GLN A 109 11.75 -3.04 -16.13
C GLN A 109 12.26 -4.39 -15.61
N ASN A 110 12.41 -4.54 -14.29
CA ASN A 110 12.95 -5.75 -13.68
C ASN A 110 11.81 -6.77 -13.44
N GLN A 111 11.95 -7.95 -14.04
CA GLN A 111 11.01 -9.06 -13.87
C GLN A 111 10.97 -9.60 -12.43
N GLU A 112 12.11 -9.68 -11.74
CA GLU A 112 12.16 -10.11 -10.33
C GLU A 112 11.38 -9.13 -9.44
N TYR A 113 11.50 -7.82 -9.71
CA TYR A 113 10.73 -6.80 -9.00
C TYR A 113 9.22 -7.00 -9.20
N TYR A 114 8.78 -7.33 -10.42
CA TYR A 114 7.39 -7.70 -10.68
C TYR A 114 6.94 -8.93 -9.88
N LEU A 115 7.76 -9.98 -9.85
CA LEU A 115 7.46 -11.20 -9.08
C LEU A 115 7.37 -10.91 -7.57
N THR A 116 8.20 -10.01 -7.04
CA THR A 116 8.11 -9.57 -5.65
C THR A 116 6.79 -8.83 -5.38
N TRP A 117 6.28 -8.02 -6.31
CA TRP A 117 4.95 -7.42 -6.20
C TRP A 117 3.80 -8.44 -6.24
N VAL A 118 3.94 -9.51 -7.02
CA VAL A 118 2.99 -10.63 -7.01
C VAL A 118 2.99 -11.32 -5.63
N LYS A 119 4.17 -11.61 -5.08
CA LYS A 119 4.33 -12.16 -3.71
C LYS A 119 3.68 -11.23 -2.68
N PHE A 120 3.97 -9.93 -2.74
CA PHE A 120 3.41 -8.93 -1.83
C PHE A 120 1.88 -8.88 -1.87
N THR A 121 1.31 -8.94 -3.07
CA THR A 121 -0.15 -8.99 -3.27
C THR A 121 -0.77 -10.23 -2.62
N ASN A 122 -0.12 -11.39 -2.73
CA ASN A 122 -0.56 -12.63 -2.09
C ASN A 122 -0.46 -12.56 -0.56
N ILE A 123 0.59 -11.96 -0.01
CA ILE A 123 0.74 -11.77 1.44
C ILE A 123 -0.39 -10.90 1.99
N LEU A 124 -0.70 -9.78 1.34
CA LEU A 124 -1.82 -8.92 1.72
C LEU A 124 -3.18 -9.65 1.62
N LYS A 125 -3.33 -10.55 0.64
CA LYS A 125 -4.52 -11.40 0.55
C LYS A 125 -4.61 -12.40 1.71
N ASN A 126 -3.49 -13.00 2.13
CA ASN A 126 -3.45 -13.89 3.28
C ASN A 126 -3.81 -13.14 4.58
N ILE A 127 -3.27 -11.93 4.75
CA ILE A 127 -3.62 -11.03 5.85
C ILE A 127 -5.12 -10.73 5.89
N MET A 128 -5.73 -10.44 4.74
CA MET A 128 -7.15 -10.17 4.62
C MET A 128 -8.00 -11.39 5.01
N ILE A 129 -7.65 -12.57 4.48
CA ILE A 129 -8.34 -13.83 4.80
C ILE A 129 -8.24 -14.12 6.30
N PHE A 130 -7.05 -13.98 6.88
CA PHE A 130 -6.86 -14.17 8.32
C PHE A 130 -7.68 -13.18 9.14
N SER A 131 -7.71 -11.91 8.74
CA SER A 131 -8.55 -10.87 9.37
C SER A 131 -10.03 -11.23 9.33
N GLU A 132 -10.52 -11.73 8.19
CA GLU A 132 -11.90 -12.17 8.03
C GLU A 132 -12.21 -13.37 8.93
N GLU A 133 -11.30 -14.35 8.98
CA GLU A 133 -11.44 -15.52 9.84
C GLU A 133 -11.56 -15.10 11.30
N ILE A 134 -10.62 -14.31 11.83
CA ILE A 134 -10.66 -13.94 13.26
C ILE A 134 -11.81 -13.00 13.63
N ALA A 135 -12.32 -12.21 12.67
CA ALA A 135 -13.42 -11.28 12.90
C ALA A 135 -14.77 -11.99 13.05
N GLN A 136 -14.98 -13.14 12.41
CA GLN A 136 -16.27 -13.83 12.38
C GLN A 136 -16.43 -14.87 13.49
N LEU A 137 -17.55 -14.85 14.23
CA LEU A 137 -17.86 -15.86 15.28
C LEU A 137 -17.76 -17.34 14.81
N SER A 138 -17.77 -17.63 13.50
CA SER A 138 -17.54 -18.97 12.96
C SER A 138 -16.15 -19.53 13.31
N TRP A 139 -15.17 -18.67 13.59
CA TRP A 139 -13.79 -19.04 13.94
C TRP A 139 -13.68 -19.77 15.29
N PHE A 140 -14.62 -19.53 16.22
CA PHE A 140 -14.71 -20.26 17.49
C PHE A 140 -14.87 -21.78 17.30
N ARG A 141 -15.35 -22.22 16.13
CA ARG A 141 -15.41 -23.64 15.74
C ARG A 141 -14.10 -24.17 15.14
N LYS A 142 -13.26 -23.31 14.56
CA LYS A 142 -12.06 -23.68 13.78
C LYS A 142 -10.76 -23.57 14.57
N TYR A 143 -10.64 -22.60 15.47
CA TYR A 143 -9.42 -22.36 16.26
C TYR A 143 -9.66 -22.63 17.75
N THR A 144 -9.81 -23.91 18.09
CA THR A 144 -9.72 -24.36 19.49
C THR A 144 -8.34 -24.06 20.10
N ASN A 145 -7.33 -23.83 19.25
CA ASN A 145 -5.98 -23.46 19.65
C ASN A 145 -5.68 -21.98 19.38
N VAL A 146 -5.85 -21.17 20.42
CA VAL A 146 -5.58 -19.73 20.40
C VAL A 146 -4.10 -19.40 20.13
N ASN A 147 -3.17 -20.33 20.38
CA ASN A 147 -1.76 -20.11 20.03
C ASN A 147 -1.56 -20.03 18.51
N MET A 148 -2.34 -20.78 17.72
CA MET A 148 -2.27 -20.68 16.26
C MET A 148 -2.65 -19.29 15.75
N VAL A 149 -3.53 -18.57 16.45
CA VAL A 149 -3.90 -17.18 16.09
C VAL A 149 -2.70 -16.26 16.27
N VAL A 150 -1.98 -16.41 17.40
CA VAL A 150 -0.78 -15.64 17.71
C VAL A 150 0.32 -15.92 16.68
N ASP A 151 0.58 -17.19 16.39
CA ASP A 151 1.61 -17.61 15.44
C ASP A 151 1.27 -17.10 14.02
N THR A 152 0.02 -17.23 13.59
CA THR A 152 -0.44 -16.77 12.27
C THR A 152 -0.36 -15.24 12.16
N PHE A 153 -0.70 -14.52 13.24
CA PHE A 153 -0.56 -13.07 13.25
C PHE A 153 0.91 -12.65 13.05
N TYR A 154 1.83 -13.21 13.84
CA TYR A 154 3.24 -12.84 13.75
C TYR A 154 3.89 -13.28 12.43
N ALA A 155 3.52 -14.45 11.90
CA ALA A 155 3.98 -14.89 10.57
C ALA A 155 3.56 -13.90 9.47
N ASN A 156 2.30 -13.46 9.47
CA ASN A 156 1.81 -12.44 8.53
C ASN A 156 2.58 -11.11 8.65
N ILE A 157 2.93 -10.70 9.88
CA ILE A 157 3.71 -9.46 10.10
C ILE A 157 5.12 -9.58 9.52
N VAL A 158 5.79 -10.70 9.79
CA VAL A 158 7.15 -10.95 9.30
C VAL A 158 7.17 -11.01 7.77
N GLU A 159 6.28 -11.79 7.16
CA GLU A 159 6.20 -11.91 5.70
C GLU A 159 5.94 -10.55 5.01
N PHE A 160 5.05 -9.74 5.61
CA PHE A 160 4.77 -8.39 5.12
C PHE A 160 6.01 -7.50 5.14
N GLU A 161 6.73 -7.47 6.27
CA GLU A 161 7.88 -6.59 6.47
C GLU A 161 9.08 -7.01 5.63
N ASP A 162 9.35 -8.31 5.56
CA ASP A 162 10.39 -8.87 4.70
C ASP A 162 10.12 -8.52 3.23
N THR A 163 8.87 -8.62 2.78
CA THR A 163 8.53 -8.28 1.40
C THR A 163 8.53 -6.77 1.15
N CYS A 164 8.22 -5.94 2.16
CA CYS A 164 8.44 -4.49 2.06
C CYS A 164 9.93 -4.16 1.92
N TYR A 165 10.80 -4.87 2.64
CA TYR A 165 12.25 -4.75 2.50
C TYR A 165 12.71 -5.16 1.10
N ASP A 166 12.26 -6.32 0.59
CA ASP A 166 12.58 -6.81 -0.77
C ASP A 166 12.15 -5.82 -1.88
N LEU A 167 11.12 -5.00 -1.62
CA LEU A 167 10.59 -4.00 -2.55
C LEU A 167 11.18 -2.60 -2.37
N ASP A 168 12.14 -2.42 -1.45
CA ASP A 168 12.67 -1.12 -1.03
C ASP A 168 11.56 -0.13 -0.58
N LEU A 169 10.47 -0.64 0.00
CA LEU A 169 9.40 0.20 0.52
C LEU A 169 9.79 0.76 1.87
N THR A 170 9.76 2.09 2.00
CA THR A 170 9.99 2.75 3.29
C THR A 170 8.82 2.50 4.23
N VAL A 171 9.00 1.53 5.14
CA VAL A 171 8.06 1.23 6.22
C VAL A 171 8.72 1.53 7.55
N VAL A 172 8.10 2.38 8.36
CA VAL A 172 8.59 2.75 9.70
C VAL A 172 7.55 2.35 10.73
N ILE A 173 7.85 1.31 11.51
CA ILE A 173 7.03 0.87 12.64
C ILE A 173 7.85 1.05 13.92
N TYR A 174 7.44 1.99 14.76
CA TYR A 174 8.14 2.32 16.00
C TYR A 174 8.02 1.21 17.06
N THR A 175 9.03 1.06 17.91
CA THR A 175 9.03 0.09 19.02
C THR A 175 7.81 0.23 19.93
N LYS A 176 7.44 1.45 20.29
CA LYS A 176 6.23 1.74 21.09
C LYS A 176 4.94 1.25 20.42
N GLN A 177 4.88 1.29 19.10
CA GLN A 177 3.73 0.75 18.36
C GLN A 177 3.70 -0.77 18.49
N ARG A 178 4.85 -1.46 18.41
CA ARG A 178 4.96 -2.92 18.62
C ARG A 178 4.53 -3.34 20.01
N GLU A 179 4.98 -2.61 21.03
CA GLU A 179 4.62 -2.88 22.42
C GLU A 179 3.11 -2.76 22.63
N LYS A 180 2.52 -1.70 22.07
CA LYS A 180 1.07 -1.52 22.11
C LYS A 180 0.34 -2.64 21.38
N GLU A 181 0.79 -3.00 20.18
CA GLU A 181 0.22 -4.13 19.42
C GLU A 181 0.28 -5.43 20.23
N ALA A 182 1.40 -5.74 20.89
CA ALA A 182 1.52 -6.93 21.73
C ALA A 182 0.51 -6.95 22.89
N GLN A 183 0.27 -5.81 23.53
CA GLN A 183 -0.74 -5.66 24.59
C GLN A 183 -2.16 -5.83 24.04
N ASP A 184 -2.44 -5.17 22.91
CA ASP A 184 -3.72 -5.19 22.22
C ASP A 184 -4.07 -6.61 21.72
N ILE A 185 -3.09 -7.35 21.19
CA ILE A 185 -3.22 -8.76 20.81
C ILE A 185 -3.49 -9.61 22.05
N ALA A 186 -2.72 -9.45 23.13
CA ALA A 186 -2.91 -10.22 24.35
C ALA A 186 -4.33 -10.03 24.95
N TYR A 187 -4.87 -8.82 24.83
CA TYR A 187 -6.25 -8.50 25.24
C TYR A 187 -7.29 -9.24 24.39
N ASP A 188 -7.19 -9.16 23.06
CA ASP A 188 -8.11 -9.88 22.17
C ASP A 188 -8.01 -11.39 22.45
N ILE A 189 -6.80 -11.96 22.50
CA ILE A 189 -6.54 -13.36 22.84
C ILE A 189 -7.20 -13.78 24.17
N TRP A 190 -7.20 -12.92 25.18
CA TRP A 190 -7.89 -13.17 26.44
C TRP A 190 -9.42 -13.21 26.27
N ILE A 191 -10.02 -12.28 25.51
CA ILE A 191 -11.44 -12.30 25.16
C ILE A 191 -11.78 -13.60 24.45
N LEU A 192 -10.98 -13.96 23.43
CA LEU A 192 -11.17 -15.16 22.63
C LEU A 192 -11.18 -16.44 23.51
N LYS A 193 -10.24 -16.55 24.46
CA LYS A 193 -10.22 -17.66 25.44
C LYS A 193 -11.49 -17.69 26.30
N LYS A 194 -11.94 -16.53 26.77
CA LYS A 194 -13.12 -16.41 27.64
C LYS A 194 -14.41 -16.80 26.93
N VAL A 195 -14.61 -16.32 25.70
CA VAL A 195 -15.79 -16.65 24.89
C VAL A 195 -15.82 -18.15 24.56
N ASN A 196 -14.66 -18.73 24.23
CA ASN A 196 -14.55 -20.16 23.95
C ASN A 196 -14.93 -21.01 25.19
N LEU A 197 -14.45 -20.62 26.38
CA LEU A 197 -14.81 -21.29 27.64
C LEU A 197 -16.32 -21.23 27.90
N ILE A 198 -16.96 -20.08 27.71
CA ILE A 198 -18.40 -19.92 27.89
C ILE A 198 -19.17 -20.83 26.93
N PHE A 199 -18.76 -20.88 25.67
CA PHE A 199 -19.40 -21.74 24.65
C PHE A 199 -19.30 -23.24 24.99
N PHE A 200 -18.15 -23.71 25.47
CA PHE A 200 -18.01 -25.10 25.92
C PHE A 200 -18.89 -25.41 27.13
N VAL A 201 -18.95 -24.50 28.10
CA VAL A 201 -19.78 -24.68 29.30
C VAL A 201 -21.27 -24.70 28.94
N THR A 202 -21.73 -23.84 28.04
CA THR A 202 -23.15 -23.82 27.64
C THR A 202 -23.55 -25.09 26.88
N ILE A 203 -22.69 -25.61 25.99
CA ILE A 203 -22.94 -26.90 25.31
C ILE A 203 -23.00 -28.04 26.32
N LEU A 204 -22.06 -28.10 27.28
CA LEU A 204 -22.03 -29.14 28.29
C LEU A 204 -23.30 -29.11 29.17
N LEU A 205 -23.74 -27.91 29.57
CA LEU A 205 -24.98 -27.74 30.34
C LEU A 205 -26.21 -28.20 29.55
N LEU A 206 -26.31 -27.84 28.27
CA LEU A 206 -27.42 -28.29 27.41
C LEU A 206 -27.43 -29.82 27.26
N TYR A 207 -26.26 -30.42 27.10
CA TYR A 207 -26.11 -31.88 27.03
C TYR A 207 -26.57 -32.56 28.34
N ILE A 208 -26.14 -32.05 29.50
CA ILE A 208 -26.55 -32.58 30.81
C ILE A 208 -28.07 -32.44 31.02
N ILE A 209 -28.66 -31.29 30.67
CA ILE A 209 -30.10 -31.06 30.79
C ILE A 209 -30.88 -32.02 29.89
N PHE A 210 -30.42 -32.24 28.67
CA PHE A 210 -31.04 -33.17 27.73
C PHE A 210 -30.97 -34.62 28.22
N ASP A 211 -29.80 -35.09 28.66
CA ASP A 211 -29.62 -36.44 29.21
C ASP A 211 -30.45 -36.64 30.49
N PHE A 212 -30.55 -35.62 31.34
CA PHE A 212 -31.40 -35.69 32.54
C PHE A 212 -32.89 -35.80 32.19
N ASN A 213 -33.36 -35.10 31.15
CA ASN A 213 -34.75 -35.18 30.71
C ASN A 213 -35.09 -36.52 30.04
N ILE A 214 -34.16 -37.13 29.30
CA ILE A 214 -34.37 -38.46 28.69
C ILE A 214 -34.46 -39.55 29.77
N ASN A 215 -33.56 -39.53 30.75
CA ASN A 215 -33.49 -40.61 31.75
C ASN A 215 -34.60 -40.55 32.83
N ASN A 216 -35.35 -39.44 32.90
CA ASN A 216 -36.47 -39.25 33.84
C ASN A 216 -37.85 -39.24 33.16
N SER A 217 -37.94 -39.58 31.87
CA SER A 217 -39.19 -39.72 31.11
C SER A 217 -39.49 -41.18 30.79
#